data_AF-A0A820CRL5-F1
#
_entry.id   AF-A0A820CRL5-F1
#
_cell.length_a   1.000
_cell.length_b   1.000
_cell.length_c   1.000
_cell.angle_alpha   90.00
_cell.angle_beta   90.00
_cell.angle_gamma   90.00
#
_symmetry.space_group_name_H-M   'P 1'
#
loop_
_entity.id
_entity.type
_entity.pdbx_description
1 polymer ?
#
loop_
_entity_poly.entity_id
_entity_poly.type
_entity_poly.pdbx_seq_one_letter_code
_entity_poly.pdbx_strand_id
1 'polypeptide(L)'
;MRSIPEIIGLDEKGVVVKAGRNRTISGRVWFGTLIFLGVLSLALIITVIVQARNHAKYDNTNKNKNENDVCLTQGCISAATHQLRSIDSAVSSNLCKDFYTYACGGWQKTHPIQSFDVER
;
A
#
# COMPACT_ATOMS: atom_id res chain seq x y z
N MET A 1 22.50 18.13 72.84
CA MET A 1 23.62 18.66 72.03
C MET A 1 23.02 19.14 70.71
N ARG A 2 22.67 20.43 70.64
CA ARG A 2 23.24 21.46 69.75
C ARG A 2 22.97 21.30 68.24
N SER A 3 22.21 22.29 67.71
CA SER A 3 22.27 22.93 66.36
C SER A 3 21.32 22.46 65.22
N ILE A 4 20.20 23.22 65.07
CA ILE A 4 19.66 24.00 63.89
C ILE A 4 19.53 23.35 62.46
N PRO A 5 18.47 23.69 61.65
CA PRO A 5 17.79 22.81 60.67
C PRO A 5 17.86 23.26 59.17
N GLU A 6 17.22 22.50 58.25
CA GLU A 6 17.00 22.89 56.83
C GLU A 6 15.49 23.01 56.48
N ILE A 7 15.04 24.27 56.33
CA ILE A 7 13.95 24.93 55.57
C ILE A 7 12.56 24.27 55.35
N ILE A 8 11.51 24.92 55.87
CA ILE A 8 10.07 24.73 55.58
C ILE A 8 9.61 25.88 54.67
N GLY A 9 8.90 25.61 53.57
CA GLY A 9 8.27 26.62 52.70
C GLY A 9 6.78 26.82 53.02
N LEU A 10 6.35 28.08 53.16
CA LEU A 10 4.96 28.50 53.42
C LEU A 10 4.35 29.13 52.16
N ASP A 11 3.12 28.74 51.81
CA ASP A 11 2.25 29.48 50.88
C ASP A 11 1.45 30.53 51.68
N GLU A 12 1.36 31.76 51.15
CA GLU A 12 1.03 32.99 51.90
C GLU A 12 -0.39 33.06 52.49
N LYS A 13 -1.26 32.07 52.26
CA LYS A 13 -2.65 32.09 52.76
C LYS A 13 -3.13 30.84 53.47
N GLY A 14 -2.27 29.89 53.84
CA GLY A 14 -2.51 28.93 54.94
C GLY A 14 -3.93 28.31 55.10
N VAL A 15 -4.63 27.92 54.02
CA VAL A 15 -5.96 27.30 54.12
C VAL A 15 -6.06 26.06 53.22
N VAL A 16 -6.60 24.99 53.79
CA VAL A 16 -6.89 23.72 53.09
C VAL A 16 -8.41 23.56 52.96
N VAL A 17 -8.97 23.50 51.74
CA VAL A 17 -10.42 23.27 51.50
C VAL A 17 -10.64 22.16 50.46
N LYS A 18 -11.61 21.27 50.71
CA LYS A 18 -12.18 20.31 49.75
C LYS A 18 -13.70 20.52 49.68
N ALA A 19 -14.26 20.65 48.47
CA ALA A 19 -15.71 20.83 48.25
C ALA A 19 -16.27 19.76 47.29
N GLY A 20 -17.29 19.01 47.76
CA GLY A 20 -18.00 17.94 47.03
C GLY A 20 -19.39 18.38 46.54
N ARG A 21 -19.81 17.83 45.40
CA ARG A 21 -20.70 18.44 44.38
C ARG A 21 -22.13 17.87 44.31
N ASN A 22 -23.06 18.80 44.08
CA ASN A 22 -24.50 18.75 43.75
C ASN A 22 -24.87 17.94 42.48
N ARG A 23 -26.13 17.46 42.31
CA ARG A 23 -26.67 16.99 41.01
C ARG A 23 -28.20 17.13 40.82
N THR A 24 -28.62 17.78 39.74
CA THR A 24 -29.95 17.66 39.10
C THR A 24 -29.80 17.29 37.61
N ILE A 25 -30.73 16.46 37.09
CA ILE A 25 -30.68 15.79 35.77
C ILE A 25 -31.48 16.60 34.73
N SER A 26 -30.81 17.49 34.00
CA SER A 26 -31.36 18.15 32.79
C SER A 26 -30.29 18.47 31.72
N GLY A 27 -29.09 17.93 31.86
CA GLY A 27 -28.04 18.02 30.85
C GLY A 27 -27.93 16.77 29.97
N ARG A 28 -28.41 15.61 30.43
CA ARG A 28 -28.00 14.31 29.87
C ARG A 28 -28.42 14.07 28.41
N VAL A 29 -29.60 14.52 27.99
CA VAL A 29 -30.09 14.31 26.62
C VAL A 29 -29.39 15.26 25.63
N TRP A 30 -29.25 16.53 26.01
CA TRP A 30 -28.51 17.53 25.22
C TRP A 30 -27.03 17.20 25.10
N PHE A 31 -26.42 16.70 26.18
CA PHE A 31 -25.08 16.16 26.09
C PHE A 31 -25.04 14.95 25.14
N GLY A 32 -26.05 14.06 25.16
CA GLY A 32 -26.12 12.92 24.26
C GLY A 32 -26.10 13.30 22.77
N THR A 33 -26.93 14.26 22.35
CA THR A 33 -27.02 14.67 20.95
C THR A 33 -25.78 15.45 20.49
N LEU A 34 -25.25 16.36 21.32
CA LEU A 34 -24.02 17.10 21.03
C LEU A 34 -22.81 16.17 20.95
N ILE A 35 -22.74 15.16 21.84
CA ILE A 35 -21.70 14.13 21.79
C ILE A 35 -21.84 13.32 20.50
N PHE A 36 -23.05 12.91 20.10
CA PHE A 36 -23.25 12.12 18.88
C PHE A 36 -22.85 12.89 17.61
N LEU A 37 -23.24 14.16 17.48
CA LEU A 37 -22.84 15.01 16.36
C LEU A 37 -21.33 15.28 16.34
N GLY A 38 -20.73 15.48 17.52
CA GLY A 38 -19.27 15.60 17.66
C GLY A 38 -18.53 14.32 17.26
N VAL A 39 -19.06 13.15 17.63
CA VAL A 39 -18.48 11.86 17.25
C VAL A 39 -18.60 11.63 15.74
N LEU A 40 -19.72 11.98 15.12
CA LEU A 40 -19.90 11.86 13.67
C LEU A 40 -18.98 12.80 12.89
N SER A 41 -18.84 14.06 13.32
CA SER A 41 -17.93 15.01 12.66
C SER A 41 -16.47 14.57 12.80
N LEU A 42 -16.06 14.10 13.98
CA LEU A 42 -14.73 13.52 14.20
C LEU A 42 -14.51 12.27 13.34
N ALA A 43 -15.49 11.38 13.23
CA ALA A 43 -15.38 10.17 12.40
C ALA A 43 -15.16 10.53 10.92
N LEU A 44 -15.91 11.50 10.38
CA LEU A 44 -15.72 11.96 8.99
C LEU A 44 -14.32 12.59 8.80
N ILE A 45 -13.89 13.44 9.72
CA ILE A 45 -12.55 14.05 9.65
C ILE A 45 -11.46 12.97 9.70
N ILE A 46 -11.58 11.99 10.60
CA ILE A 46 -10.65 10.85 10.68
C ILE A 46 -10.64 10.07 9.36
N THR A 47 -11.80 9.78 8.76
CA THR A 47 -11.84 9.06 7.47
C THR A 47 -11.18 9.85 6.35
N VAL A 48 -11.36 11.18 6.28
CA VAL A 48 -10.72 12.02 5.27
C VAL A 48 -9.20 12.08 5.49
N ILE A 49 -8.73 12.19 6.73
CA ILE A 49 -7.29 12.16 7.06
C ILE A 49 -6.69 10.79 6.69
N VAL A 50 -7.39 9.70 7.02
CA VAL A 50 -6.96 8.34 6.67
C VAL A 50 -6.94 8.18 5.15
N GLN A 51 -7.96 8.65 4.43
CA GLN A 51 -8.01 8.61 2.97
C GLN A 51 -6.89 9.45 2.35
N ALA A 52 -6.63 10.67 2.82
CA ALA A 52 -5.54 11.50 2.31
C ALA A 52 -4.15 10.83 2.48
N ARG A 53 -3.91 10.19 3.63
CA ARG A 53 -2.70 9.38 3.86
C ARG A 53 -2.68 8.11 2.99
N ASN A 54 -3.84 7.50 2.77
CA ASN A 54 -3.97 6.32 1.94
C ASN A 54 -3.83 6.64 0.45
N HIS A 55 -4.21 7.82 -0.04
CA HIS A 55 -3.97 8.23 -1.42
C HIS A 55 -2.46 8.35 -1.69
N ALA A 56 -1.71 8.93 -0.76
CA ALA A 56 -0.25 8.89 -0.82
C ALA A 56 0.26 7.44 -0.82
N LYS A 57 -0.34 6.50 -0.09
CA LYS A 57 0.06 5.09 -0.09
C LYS A 57 -0.43 4.29 -1.33
N TYR A 58 -1.56 4.64 -1.92
CA TYR A 58 -2.21 3.93 -3.01
C TYR A 58 -1.48 4.17 -4.34
N ASP A 59 -1.02 5.39 -4.58
CA ASP A 59 -0.12 5.70 -5.69
C ASP A 59 1.23 4.99 -5.52
N ASN A 60 1.81 5.05 -4.31
CA ASN A 60 3.06 4.36 -4.00
C ASN A 60 2.94 2.82 -4.08
N THR A 61 1.77 2.23 -3.84
CA THR A 61 1.56 0.78 -3.92
C THR A 61 1.37 0.32 -5.37
N ASN A 62 0.71 1.09 -6.24
CA ASN A 62 0.61 0.75 -7.67
C ASN A 62 1.91 1.01 -8.45
N LYS A 63 2.73 1.99 -8.03
CA LYS A 63 4.10 2.15 -8.54
C LYS A 63 5.03 1.00 -8.14
N ASN A 64 4.85 0.41 -6.95
CA ASN A 64 5.69 -0.70 -6.47
C ASN A 64 5.15 -2.11 -6.78
N LYS A 65 3.92 -2.22 -7.33
CA LYS A 65 3.33 -3.49 -7.77
C LYS A 65 3.66 -3.89 -9.21
N ASN A 66 4.36 -3.05 -9.97
CA ASN A 66 4.86 -3.41 -11.30
C ASN A 66 6.33 -3.85 -11.32
N GLU A 67 7.08 -3.67 -10.23
CA GLU A 67 8.50 -4.07 -10.20
C GLU A 67 8.71 -5.48 -9.64
N ASN A 68 7.77 -5.98 -8.82
CA ASN A 68 7.93 -7.26 -8.13
C ASN A 68 7.12 -8.44 -8.72
N ASP A 69 6.26 -8.20 -9.72
CA ASP A 69 5.46 -9.25 -10.38
C ASP A 69 6.10 -9.76 -11.69
N VAL A 70 7.11 -9.04 -12.19
CA VAL A 70 7.89 -9.45 -13.36
C VAL A 70 9.21 -10.02 -12.90
N CYS A 71 9.47 -11.28 -13.26
CA CYS A 71 10.75 -11.90 -12.97
C CYS A 71 11.85 -11.27 -13.84
N LEU A 72 12.75 -10.50 -13.22
CA LEU A 72 13.92 -9.88 -13.87
C LEU A 72 15.23 -10.65 -13.61
N THR A 73 15.14 -11.91 -13.16
CA THR A 73 16.34 -12.75 -13.06
C THR A 73 16.90 -13.00 -14.46
N GLN A 74 18.21 -13.23 -14.54
CA GLN A 74 18.87 -13.53 -15.81
C GLN A 74 18.23 -14.72 -16.54
N GLY A 75 17.83 -15.76 -15.80
CA GLY A 75 17.13 -16.92 -16.35
C GLY A 75 15.78 -16.55 -16.97
N CYS A 76 14.99 -15.73 -16.27
CA CYS A 76 13.70 -15.25 -16.77
C CYS A 76 13.83 -14.37 -18.02
N ILE A 77 14.76 -13.40 -18.02
CA ILE A 77 14.97 -12.51 -19.17
C ILE A 77 15.49 -13.31 -20.37
N SER A 78 16.40 -14.25 -20.15
CA SER A 78 16.94 -15.12 -21.21
C SER A 78 15.83 -15.99 -21.81
N ALA A 79 15.02 -16.65 -20.98
CA ALA A 79 13.91 -17.48 -21.43
C ALA A 79 12.85 -16.65 -22.18
N ALA A 80 12.45 -15.50 -21.65
CA ALA A 80 11.50 -14.60 -22.30
C ALA A 80 12.03 -14.13 -23.67
N THR A 81 13.30 -13.75 -23.75
CA THR A 81 13.93 -13.34 -25.01
C THR A 81 13.98 -14.48 -26.02
N HIS A 82 14.31 -15.69 -25.59
CA HIS A 82 14.31 -16.87 -26.45
C HIS A 82 12.90 -17.16 -27.01
N GLN A 83 11.88 -17.08 -26.17
CA GLN A 83 10.50 -17.26 -26.58
C GLN A 83 10.07 -16.20 -27.61
N LEU A 84 10.39 -14.93 -27.35
CA LEU A 84 10.05 -13.82 -28.26
C LEU A 84 10.70 -13.96 -29.64
N ARG A 85 11.90 -14.53 -29.74
CA ARG A 85 12.56 -14.78 -31.03
C ARG A 85 11.92 -15.90 -31.84
N SER A 86 11.24 -16.83 -31.17
CA SER A 86 10.60 -17.98 -31.82
C SER A 86 9.21 -17.65 -32.35
N ILE A 87 8.55 -16.66 -31.75
CA ILE A 87 7.18 -16.23 -32.08
C ILE A 87 7.14 -15.41 -33.37
N ASP A 88 6.13 -15.67 -34.20
CA ASP A 88 5.76 -14.83 -35.35
C ASP A 88 4.54 -13.94 -35.02
N SER A 89 4.80 -12.70 -34.62
CA SER A 89 3.76 -11.76 -34.18
C SER A 89 2.79 -11.32 -35.29
N ALA A 90 3.18 -11.50 -36.56
CA ALA A 90 2.34 -11.20 -37.73
C ALA A 90 1.10 -12.11 -37.83
N VAL A 91 1.14 -13.30 -37.22
CA VAL A 91 0.08 -14.32 -37.31
C VAL A 91 -0.85 -14.28 -36.09
N SER A 92 -0.72 -13.27 -35.22
CA SER A 92 -1.52 -13.12 -33.99
C SER A 92 -3.04 -13.12 -34.22
N SER A 93 -3.53 -12.65 -35.37
CA SER A 93 -4.96 -12.69 -35.73
C SER A 93 -5.49 -14.09 -36.05
N ASN A 94 -4.62 -15.05 -36.36
CA ASN A 94 -4.96 -16.43 -36.74
C ASN A 94 -4.53 -17.46 -35.68
N LEU A 95 -4.21 -17.00 -34.45
CA LEU A 95 -3.67 -17.81 -33.36
C LEU A 95 -4.48 -19.08 -33.06
N CYS A 96 -5.80 -19.00 -33.16
CA CYS A 96 -6.72 -20.13 -32.91
C CYS A 96 -6.71 -21.19 -34.02
N LYS A 97 -6.22 -20.84 -35.21
CA LYS A 97 -6.23 -21.72 -36.40
C LYS A 97 -4.86 -22.35 -36.63
N ASP A 98 -3.79 -21.63 -36.33
CA ASP A 98 -2.42 -22.12 -36.46
C ASP A 98 -1.52 -21.57 -35.35
N PHE A 99 -1.67 -22.17 -34.17
CA PHE A 99 -0.84 -21.86 -33.01
C PHE A 99 0.64 -22.20 -33.26
N TYR A 100 0.93 -23.21 -34.10
CA TYR A 100 2.29 -23.65 -34.38
C TYR A 100 3.08 -22.58 -35.13
N THR A 101 2.51 -22.03 -36.19
CA THR A 101 3.15 -20.93 -36.94
C THR A 101 3.29 -19.68 -36.08
N TYR A 102 2.33 -19.37 -35.21
CA TYR A 102 2.48 -18.27 -34.27
C TYR A 102 3.62 -18.50 -33.27
N ALA A 103 3.72 -19.69 -32.66
CA ALA A 103 4.69 -19.96 -31.59
C ALA A 103 6.11 -20.22 -32.11
N CYS A 104 6.25 -20.75 -33.33
CA CYS A 104 7.52 -21.24 -33.88
C CYS A 104 7.91 -20.63 -35.24
N GLY A 105 7.01 -19.90 -35.90
CA GLY A 105 7.25 -19.37 -37.24
C GLY A 105 8.41 -18.38 -37.30
N GLY A 106 8.69 -17.64 -36.23
CA GLY A 106 9.86 -16.77 -36.13
C GLY A 106 11.17 -17.56 -36.13
N TRP A 107 11.18 -18.71 -35.45
CA TRP A 107 12.33 -19.62 -35.44
C TRP A 107 12.57 -20.24 -36.81
N GLN A 108 11.51 -20.73 -37.46
CA GLN A 108 11.60 -21.33 -38.80
C GLN A 108 12.15 -20.36 -39.84
N LYS A 109 11.77 -19.07 -39.77
CA LYS A 109 12.29 -18.02 -40.67
C LYS A 109 13.77 -17.74 -40.48
N THR A 110 14.28 -17.90 -39.25
CA THR A 110 15.67 -17.58 -38.89
C THR A 110 16.61 -18.79 -38.98
N HIS A 111 16.07 -20.01 -39.06
CA HIS A 111 16.82 -21.26 -39.13
C HIS A 111 16.32 -22.12 -40.31
N PRO A 112 16.55 -21.69 -41.56
CA PRO A 112 16.18 -22.49 -42.71
C PRO A 112 17.00 -23.79 -42.73
N ILE A 113 16.33 -24.90 -43.04
CA ILE A 113 16.98 -26.19 -43.21
C ILE A 113 17.88 -26.09 -44.45
N GLN A 114 19.20 -26.18 -44.25
CA GLN A 114 20.13 -26.33 -45.36
C GLN A 114 19.84 -27.67 -46.05
N SER A 115 19.65 -27.66 -47.36
CA SER A 115 19.71 -28.90 -48.13
C SER A 115 21.10 -29.48 -47.93
N PHE A 116 21.16 -30.72 -47.43
CA PHE A 116 22.41 -31.47 -47.50
C PHE A 116 22.67 -31.73 -48.98
N ASP A 117 23.60 -30.99 -49.57
CA ASP A 117 24.20 -31.38 -50.84
C ASP A 117 24.98 -32.67 -50.56
N VAL A 118 24.33 -33.80 -50.80
CA VAL A 118 24.98 -35.11 -50.90
C VAL A 118 25.74 -35.08 -52.23
N GLU A 119 26.96 -34.56 -52.21
CA GLU A 119 27.89 -34.71 -53.33
C GLU A 119 28.11 -36.22 -53.51
N ARG A 120 27.55 -36.76 -54.59
CA ARG A 120 27.60 -38.16 -54.97
C ARG A 120 28.73 -38.40 -55.95
#